data_AF-A0A367IW61-F1
#
_entry.id   AF-A0A367IW61-F1
#
_cell.length_a   1.000
_cell.length_b   1.000
_cell.length_c   1.000
_cell.angle_alpha   90.00
_cell.angle_beta   90.00
_cell.angle_gamma   90.00
#
_symmetry.space_group_name_H-M   'P 1'
#
loop_
_entity.id
_entity.type
_entity.pdbx_description
1 polymer ?
#
loop_
_entity_poly.entity_id
_entity_poly.type
_entity_poly.pdbx_seq_one_letter_code
_entity_poly.pdbx_strand_id
1 'polypeptide(L)'
;MKAWTESYQVLVQMKNNRYQQLLQHQQRIQLYEQRLSETQAKLVQVMALESREIEKWNSLVESETWVTAEEHERIHNKLQNISERRSMCMASKAQQRQDIIAEAQKAKTQMTHILGIERGLISLKKQMELLEIKPAQKRASLRKMIGLIFAFTNITHRSIAPDSIQKRIGALYQ
;
A
#
# COMPACT_ATOMS: atom_id res chain seq x y z
N MET A 1 17.29 19.38 10.97
CA MET A 1 16.72 18.25 11.73
C MET A 1 15.19 18.36 11.80
N LYS A 2 14.60 19.48 12.27
CA LYS A 2 13.13 19.70 12.36
C LYS A 2 12.32 19.35 11.10
N ALA A 3 12.71 19.85 9.92
CA ALA A 3 11.96 19.61 8.67
C ALA A 3 11.84 18.12 8.28
N TRP A 4 12.86 17.29 8.58
CA TRP A 4 12.83 15.86 8.29
C TRP A 4 11.91 15.10 9.25
N THR A 5 11.94 15.48 10.54
CA THR A 5 11.04 14.94 11.56
C THR A 5 9.58 15.30 11.28
N GLU A 6 9.31 16.54 10.87
CA GLU A 6 7.98 17.00 10.46
C GLU A 6 7.49 16.21 9.23
N SER A 7 8.33 16.07 8.21
CA SER A 7 8.00 15.28 7.01
C SER A 7 7.71 13.81 7.35
N TYR A 8 8.46 13.22 8.27
CA TYR A 8 8.24 11.86 8.74
C TYR A 8 6.88 11.72 9.45
N GLN A 9 6.55 12.65 10.35
CA GLN A 9 5.26 12.66 11.05
C GLN A 9 4.07 12.78 10.09
N VAL A 10 4.17 13.65 9.07
CA VAL A 10 3.14 13.79 8.04
C VAL A 10 2.92 12.45 7.31
N LEU A 11 3.99 11.78 6.90
CA LEU A 11 3.87 10.48 6.23
C LEU A 11 3.27 9.40 7.13
N VAL A 12 3.61 9.36 8.42
CA VAL A 12 2.99 8.45 9.39
C VAL A 12 1.49 8.72 9.51
N GLN A 13 1.08 9.97 9.63
CA GLN A 13 -0.32 10.35 9.71
C GLN A 13 -1.09 9.97 8.43
N MET A 14 -0.50 10.25 7.26
CA MET A 14 -1.06 9.84 5.96
C MET A 14 -1.23 8.32 5.88
N LYS A 15 -0.23 7.55 6.33
CA LYS A 15 -0.31 6.09 6.36
C LYS A 15 -1.49 5.62 7.22
N ASN A 16 -1.62 6.17 8.42
CA ASN A 16 -2.69 5.80 9.35
C ASN A 16 -4.07 6.10 8.76
N ASN A 17 -4.25 7.28 8.17
CA ASN A 17 -5.51 7.65 7.50
C ASN A 17 -5.86 6.69 6.35
N ARG A 18 -4.86 6.32 5.54
CA ARG A 18 -5.05 5.37 4.44
C ARG A 18 -5.37 3.96 4.94
N TYR A 19 -4.78 3.54 6.06
CA TYR A 19 -5.09 2.26 6.68
C TYR A 19 -6.54 2.20 7.19
N GLN A 20 -7.03 3.29 7.79
CA GLN A 20 -8.44 3.38 8.19
C GLN A 20 -9.39 3.30 6.98
N GLN A 21 -9.04 3.97 5.87
CA GLN A 21 -9.82 3.86 4.63
C GLN A 21 -9.80 2.43 4.06
N LEU A 22 -8.64 1.77 4.08
CA LEU A 22 -8.52 0.37 3.65
C LEU A 22 -9.43 -0.55 4.46
N LEU A 23 -9.43 -0.42 5.79
CA LEU A 23 -10.27 -1.20 6.68
C LEU A 23 -11.76 -0.99 6.36
N GLN A 24 -12.18 0.25 6.12
CA GLN A 24 -13.56 0.55 5.73
C GLN A 24 -13.95 -0.10 4.39
N HIS A 25 -13.06 -0.10 3.39
CA HIS A 25 -13.31 -0.80 2.13
C HIS A 25 -13.41 -2.32 2.33
N GLN A 26 -12.56 -2.91 3.16
CA GLN A 26 -12.62 -4.34 3.48
C GLN A 26 -13.92 -4.73 4.17
N GLN A 27 -14.40 -3.92 5.12
CA GLN A 27 -15.70 -4.13 5.78
C GLN A 27 -16.87 -4.05 4.78
N ARG A 28 -16.84 -3.08 3.84
CA ARG A 28 -17.85 -2.98 2.79
C ARG A 28 -17.86 -4.19 1.86
N ILE A 29 -16.69 -4.72 1.50
CA ILE A 29 -16.56 -5.94 0.69
C ILE A 29 -17.23 -7.11 1.42
N GLN A 30 -16.92 -7.33 2.69
CA GLN A 30 -17.53 -8.40 3.49
C GLN A 30 -19.06 -8.29 3.55
N LEU A 31 -19.59 -7.07 3.73
CA LEU A 31 -21.03 -6.83 3.71
C LEU A 31 -21.65 -7.20 2.35
N TYR A 32 -20.99 -6.84 1.25
CA TYR A 32 -21.48 -7.18 -0.09
C TYR A 32 -21.39 -8.67 -0.39
N GLU A 33 -20.36 -9.35 0.08
CA GLU A 33 -20.23 -10.81 -0.01
C GLU A 33 -21.34 -11.52 0.76
N GLN A 34 -21.68 -11.04 1.96
CA GLN A 34 -22.82 -11.57 2.72
C GLN A 34 -24.13 -11.39 1.96
N ARG A 35 -24.41 -10.17 1.45
CA ARG A 35 -25.62 -9.91 0.65
C ARG A 35 -25.68 -10.75 -0.63
N LEU A 36 -24.53 -11.01 -1.25
CA LEU A 36 -24.43 -11.88 -2.42
C LEU A 36 -24.81 -13.32 -2.06
N SER A 37 -24.33 -13.83 -0.93
CA SER A 37 -24.68 -15.16 -0.42
C SER A 37 -26.18 -15.27 -0.15
N GLU A 38 -26.78 -14.28 0.52
CA GLU A 38 -28.23 -14.23 0.77
C GLU A 38 -29.03 -14.21 -0.54
N THR A 39 -28.57 -13.46 -1.53
CA THR A 39 -29.21 -13.37 -2.85
C THR A 39 -29.10 -14.69 -3.62
N GLN A 40 -27.97 -15.39 -3.50
CA GLN A 40 -27.81 -16.73 -4.06
C GLN A 40 -28.77 -17.74 -3.42
N ALA A 41 -28.91 -17.71 -2.09
CA ALA A 41 -29.86 -18.57 -1.39
C ALA A 41 -31.31 -18.30 -1.84
N LYS A 42 -31.71 -17.02 -1.96
CA LYS A 42 -33.02 -16.62 -2.50
C LYS A 42 -33.23 -17.11 -3.93
N LEU A 43 -32.22 -16.99 -4.78
CA LEU A 43 -32.29 -17.46 -6.17
C LEU A 43 -32.55 -18.96 -6.24
N VAL A 44 -31.85 -19.76 -5.41
CA VAL A 44 -32.08 -21.21 -5.32
C VAL A 44 -33.52 -21.52 -4.93
N GLN A 45 -34.06 -20.82 -3.94
CA GLN A 45 -35.46 -20.97 -3.52
C GLN A 45 -36.44 -20.63 -4.65
N VAL A 46 -36.20 -19.52 -5.36
CA VAL A 46 -37.05 -19.10 -6.49
C VAL A 46 -37.01 -20.13 -7.63
N MET A 47 -35.83 -20.65 -7.97
CA MET A 47 -35.69 -21.70 -8.99
C MET A 47 -36.39 -23.00 -8.59
N ALA A 48 -36.34 -23.37 -7.31
CA ALA A 48 -37.07 -24.54 -6.82
C ALA A 48 -38.60 -24.35 -6.90
N LEU A 49 -39.09 -23.14 -6.61
CA LEU A 49 -40.51 -22.81 -6.79
C LEU A 49 -40.91 -22.84 -8.26
N GLU A 50 -40.07 -22.30 -9.14
CA GLU A 50 -40.28 -22.32 -10.60
C GLU A 50 -40.41 -23.76 -11.11
N SER A 51 -39.47 -24.65 -10.75
CA SER A 51 -39.51 -26.07 -11.14
C SER A 51 -40.82 -26.74 -10.71
N ARG A 52 -41.25 -26.53 -9.46
CA ARG A 52 -42.49 -27.12 -8.93
C ARG A 52 -43.74 -26.64 -9.67
N GLU A 53 -43.80 -25.37 -10.05
CA GLU A 53 -44.96 -24.85 -10.78
C GLU A 53 -44.95 -25.25 -12.25
N ILE A 54 -43.76 -25.39 -12.88
CA ILE A 54 -43.62 -25.97 -14.22
C ILE A 54 -44.06 -27.45 -14.22
N GLU A 55 -43.64 -28.23 -13.21
CA GLU A 55 -44.06 -29.63 -13.07
C GLU A 55 -45.59 -29.76 -12.93
N LYS A 56 -46.23 -28.90 -12.14
CA LYS A 56 -47.69 -28.85 -12.03
C LYS A 56 -48.36 -28.53 -13.36
N TRP A 57 -47.84 -27.52 -14.06
CA TRP A 57 -48.34 -27.16 -15.38
C TRP A 57 -48.25 -28.35 -16.35
N ASN A 58 -47.09 -29.00 -16.41
CA ASN A 58 -46.89 -30.17 -17.27
C ASN A 58 -47.84 -31.31 -16.89
N SER A 59 -48.04 -31.59 -15.60
CA SER A 59 -48.97 -32.64 -15.16
C SER A 59 -50.42 -32.35 -15.56
N LEU A 60 -50.82 -31.08 -15.61
CA LEU A 60 -52.16 -30.70 -16.06
C LEU A 60 -52.31 -30.84 -17.56
N VAL A 61 -51.28 -30.46 -18.32
CA VAL A 61 -51.24 -30.62 -19.78
C VAL A 61 -51.24 -32.11 -20.17
N GLU A 62 -50.56 -32.96 -19.40
CA GLU A 62 -50.51 -34.41 -19.62
C GLU A 62 -51.79 -35.12 -19.14
N SER A 63 -52.51 -34.53 -18.19
CA SER A 63 -53.77 -35.10 -17.70
C SER A 63 -54.88 -34.92 -18.74
N GLU A 64 -55.62 -35.98 -19.07
CA GLU A 64 -56.81 -35.92 -19.93
C GLU A 64 -58.02 -35.21 -19.25
N THR A 65 -57.78 -34.56 -18.12
CA THR A 65 -58.80 -33.79 -17.39
C THR A 65 -58.99 -32.41 -18.02
N TRP A 66 -60.24 -32.09 -18.35
CA TRP A 66 -60.62 -30.75 -18.78
C TRP A 66 -60.39 -29.73 -17.66
N VAL A 67 -59.40 -28.87 -17.83
CA VAL A 67 -59.09 -27.76 -16.91
C VAL A 67 -59.78 -26.50 -17.40
N THR A 68 -60.28 -25.66 -16.49
CA THR A 68 -60.91 -24.39 -16.85
C THR A 68 -59.86 -23.38 -17.35
N ALA A 69 -60.27 -22.45 -18.21
CA ALA A 69 -59.41 -21.36 -18.68
C ALA A 69 -58.87 -20.50 -17.52
N GLU A 70 -59.67 -20.31 -16.47
CA GLU A 70 -59.28 -19.58 -15.26
C GLU A 70 -58.11 -20.24 -14.52
N GLU A 71 -58.09 -21.57 -14.41
CA GLU A 71 -57.00 -22.28 -13.72
C GLU A 71 -55.71 -22.27 -14.57
N HIS A 72 -55.82 -22.33 -15.91
CA HIS A 72 -54.70 -22.10 -16.80
C HIS A 72 -54.11 -20.69 -16.64
N GLU A 73 -54.95 -19.66 -16.62
CA GLU A 73 -54.54 -18.27 -16.42
C GLU A 73 -53.87 -18.08 -15.05
N ARG A 74 -54.43 -18.70 -13.99
CA ARG A 74 -53.86 -18.65 -12.64
C ARG A 74 -52.44 -19.21 -12.58
N ILE A 75 -52.19 -20.37 -13.19
CA ILE A 75 -50.87 -20.99 -13.20
C ILE A 75 -49.90 -20.18 -14.06
N HIS A 76 -50.35 -19.69 -15.21
CA HIS A 76 -49.56 -18.83 -16.08
C HIS A 76 -49.10 -17.56 -15.35
N ASN A 77 -50.03 -16.84 -14.71
CA ASN A 77 -49.74 -15.64 -13.93
C ASN A 77 -48.74 -15.94 -12.79
N LYS A 78 -48.87 -17.11 -12.14
CA LYS A 78 -47.93 -17.52 -11.08
C LYS A 78 -46.53 -17.80 -11.63
N LEU A 79 -46.41 -18.47 -12.77
CA LEU A 79 -45.13 -18.71 -13.44
C LEU A 79 -44.48 -17.40 -13.88
N GLN A 80 -45.25 -16.47 -14.45
CA GLN A 80 -44.76 -15.14 -14.82
C GLN A 80 -44.19 -14.40 -13.60
N ASN A 81 -44.93 -14.34 -12.49
CA ASN A 81 -44.47 -13.72 -11.26
C ASN A 81 -43.18 -14.34 -10.72
N ILE A 82 -43.03 -15.68 -10.81
CA ILE A 82 -41.81 -16.38 -10.39
C ILE A 82 -40.64 -16.02 -11.31
N SER A 83 -40.86 -15.97 -12.63
CA SER A 83 -39.86 -15.59 -13.63
C SER A 83 -39.36 -14.14 -13.44
N GLU A 84 -40.27 -13.22 -13.14
CA GLU A 84 -39.93 -11.83 -12.81
C GLU A 84 -39.05 -11.76 -11.55
N ARG A 85 -39.44 -12.47 -10.48
CA ARG A 85 -38.64 -12.56 -9.24
C ARG A 85 -37.26 -13.16 -9.48
N ARG A 86 -37.15 -14.19 -10.34
CA ARG A 86 -35.86 -14.79 -10.73
C ARG A 86 -34.98 -13.78 -11.45
N SER A 87 -35.55 -13.05 -12.40
CA SER A 87 -34.86 -12.00 -13.16
C SER A 87 -34.33 -10.90 -12.24
N MET A 88 -35.15 -10.43 -11.29
CA MET A 88 -34.73 -9.47 -10.27
C MET A 88 -33.58 -9.99 -9.40
N CYS A 89 -33.64 -11.25 -8.95
CA CYS A 89 -32.57 -11.86 -8.16
C CYS A 89 -31.26 -11.95 -8.97
N MET A 90 -31.33 -12.33 -10.24
CA MET A 90 -30.17 -12.41 -11.13
C MET A 90 -29.55 -11.04 -11.38
N ALA A 91 -30.36 -10.01 -11.63
CA ALA A 91 -29.90 -8.64 -11.78
C ALA A 91 -29.22 -8.13 -10.49
N SER A 92 -29.85 -8.35 -9.33
CA SER A 92 -29.28 -7.97 -8.03
C SER A 92 -27.94 -8.66 -7.76
N LYS A 93 -27.84 -9.97 -8.04
CA LYS A 93 -26.60 -10.75 -7.94
C LYS A 93 -25.49 -10.18 -8.84
N ALA A 94 -25.84 -9.79 -10.07
CA ALA A 94 -24.88 -9.20 -11.00
C ALA A 94 -24.37 -7.83 -10.49
N GLN A 95 -25.28 -6.98 -10.01
CA GLN A 95 -24.92 -5.68 -9.43
C GLN A 95 -24.00 -5.83 -8.21
N GLN A 96 -24.34 -6.70 -7.27
CA GLN A 96 -23.54 -6.95 -6.07
C GLN A 96 -22.11 -7.40 -6.40
N ARG A 97 -21.93 -8.21 -7.46
CA ARG A 97 -20.60 -8.60 -7.94
C ARG A 97 -19.82 -7.40 -8.46
N GLN A 98 -20.47 -6.50 -9.21
CA GLN A 98 -19.82 -5.27 -9.68
C GLN A 98 -19.42 -4.37 -8.49
N ASP A 99 -20.27 -4.26 -7.47
CA ASP A 99 -20.00 -3.46 -6.27
C ASP A 99 -18.78 -4.01 -5.50
N ILE A 100 -18.66 -5.33 -5.37
CA ILE A 100 -17.49 -5.99 -4.77
C ILE A 100 -16.22 -5.66 -5.56
N ILE A 101 -16.25 -5.79 -6.88
CA ILE A 101 -15.10 -5.49 -7.74
C ILE A 101 -14.69 -4.02 -7.61
N ALA A 102 -15.66 -3.11 -7.61
CA ALA A 102 -15.42 -1.68 -7.46
C ALA A 102 -14.77 -1.33 -6.11
N GLU A 103 -15.29 -1.89 -5.00
CA GLU A 103 -14.69 -1.67 -3.68
C GLU A 103 -13.32 -2.34 -3.53
N ALA A 104 -13.12 -3.53 -4.10
CA ALA A 104 -11.82 -4.20 -4.12
C ALA A 104 -10.76 -3.38 -4.85
N GLN A 105 -11.14 -2.72 -5.95
CA GLN A 105 -10.23 -1.82 -6.66
C GLN A 105 -9.86 -0.60 -5.82
N LYS A 106 -10.81 -0.02 -5.08
CA LYS A 106 -10.52 1.09 -4.15
C LYS A 106 -9.58 0.65 -3.02
N ALA A 107 -9.82 -0.53 -2.43
CA ALA A 107 -8.94 -1.12 -1.42
C ALA A 107 -7.52 -1.33 -1.95
N LYS A 108 -7.38 -1.87 -3.17
CA LYS A 108 -6.09 -2.05 -3.84
C LYS A 108 -5.33 -0.74 -4.02
N THR A 109 -6.03 0.33 -4.41
CA THR A 109 -5.43 1.68 -4.51
C THR A 109 -4.93 2.17 -3.15
N GLN A 110 -5.71 2.01 -2.07
CA GLN A 110 -5.25 2.40 -0.73
C GLN A 110 -4.01 1.61 -0.31
N MET A 111 -3.98 0.31 -0.56
CA MET A 111 -2.82 -0.54 -0.26
C MET A 111 -1.57 -0.09 -1.03
N THR A 112 -1.74 0.28 -2.30
CA THR A 112 -0.64 0.77 -3.14
C THR A 112 -0.07 2.07 -2.60
N HIS A 113 -0.92 3.00 -2.16
CA HIS A 113 -0.49 4.23 -1.51
C HIS A 113 0.24 3.98 -0.19
N ILE A 114 -0.27 3.06 0.64
CA ILE A 114 0.39 2.67 1.91
C ILE A 114 1.81 2.18 1.63
N LEU A 115 1.99 1.27 0.67
CA LEU A 115 3.31 0.76 0.29
C LEU A 115 4.25 1.88 -0.20
N GLY A 116 3.72 2.83 -0.98
CA GLY A 116 4.47 4.02 -1.40
C GLY A 116 4.94 4.87 -0.23
N ILE A 117 4.06 5.12 0.74
CA ILE A 117 4.37 5.87 1.96
C ILE A 117 5.41 5.13 2.81
N GLU A 118 5.30 3.81 2.96
CA GLU A 118 6.25 3.01 3.72
C GLU A 118 7.66 3.06 3.12
N ARG A 119 7.77 3.00 1.79
CA ARG A 119 9.05 3.21 1.10
C ARG A 119 9.61 4.61 1.37
N GLY A 120 8.76 5.63 1.36
CA GLY A 120 9.13 7.01 1.71
C GLY A 120 9.64 7.14 3.14
N LEU A 121 8.93 6.54 4.11
CA LEU A 121 9.33 6.52 5.53
C LEU A 121 10.68 5.82 5.74
N ILE A 122 10.92 4.70 5.07
CA ILE A 122 12.23 4.00 5.11
C ILE A 122 13.34 4.89 4.58
N SER A 123 13.11 5.57 3.44
CA SER A 123 14.09 6.47 2.84
C SER A 123 14.43 7.64 3.76
N LEU A 124 13.41 8.30 4.34
CA LEU A 124 13.59 9.40 5.28
C LEU A 124 14.34 8.94 6.54
N LYS A 125 13.99 7.77 7.09
CA LYS A 125 14.67 7.20 8.25
C LYS A 125 16.17 7.02 7.98
N LYS A 126 16.54 6.43 6.83
CA LYS A 126 17.93 6.30 6.41
C LYS A 126 18.64 7.65 6.28
N GLN A 127 17.97 8.67 5.72
CA GLN A 127 18.55 10.01 5.59
C GLN A 127 18.77 10.68 6.96
N MET A 128 17.85 10.52 7.90
CA MET A 128 17.99 11.02 9.27
C MET A 128 19.17 10.33 9.98
N GLU A 129 19.27 9.00 9.91
CA GLU A 129 20.39 8.23 10.47
C GLU A 129 21.74 8.69 9.91
N LEU A 130 21.85 8.90 8.59
CA LEU A 130 23.08 9.40 7.96
C LEU A 130 23.47 10.81 8.41
N LEU A 131 22.50 11.66 8.77
CA LEU A 131 22.73 13.01 9.26
C LEU A 131 23.11 13.01 10.76
N GLU A 132 22.56 12.09 11.54
CA GLU A 132 22.91 11.86 12.96
C GLU A 132 24.31 11.25 13.14
N ILE A 133 24.80 10.47 12.17
CA ILE A 133 26.19 9.95 12.16
C ILE A 133 27.20 11.06 11.77
N LYS A 134 26.75 12.17 11.18
CA LYS A 134 27.62 13.25 10.65
C LYS A 134 28.04 14.42 11.58
N PRO A 135 27.68 14.56 12.87
CA PRO A 135 28.15 15.67 13.69
C PRO A 135 29.16 15.20 14.76
N ALA A 136 30.42 14.89 14.39
CA ALA A 136 31.53 14.91 15.36
C ALA A 136 32.95 14.91 14.75
N GLN A 137 33.20 14.29 13.60
CA GLN A 137 34.58 13.86 13.29
C GLN A 137 35.41 14.68 12.30
N LYS A 138 34.93 15.78 11.69
CA LYS A 138 35.70 16.44 10.60
C LYS A 138 36.12 17.90 10.80
N ARG A 139 36.13 18.44 12.02
CA ARG A 139 36.71 19.79 12.26
C ARG A 139 37.80 19.88 13.32
N ALA A 140 37.95 18.89 14.20
CA ALA A 140 38.96 18.92 15.26
C ALA A 140 40.37 18.45 14.82
N SER A 141 40.51 17.68 13.74
CA SER A 141 41.81 17.11 13.34
C SER A 141 42.65 18.05 12.46
N LEU A 142 42.03 18.86 11.59
CA LEU A 142 42.76 19.76 10.68
C LEU A 142 43.43 20.94 11.40
N ARG A 143 42.82 21.51 12.45
CA ARG A 143 43.45 22.58 13.24
C ARG A 143 44.63 22.08 14.08
N LYS A 144 44.56 20.85 14.61
CA LYS A 144 45.71 20.23 15.31
C LYS A 144 46.83 19.86 14.35
N MET A 145 46.50 19.37 13.15
CA MET A 145 47.49 19.00 12.13
C MET A 145 48.22 20.22 11.55
N ILE A 146 47.52 21.32 11.29
CA ILE A 146 48.15 22.58 10.83
C ILE A 146 49.02 23.22 11.93
N GLY A 147 48.58 23.19 13.20
CA GLY A 147 49.38 23.68 14.33
C GLY A 147 50.67 22.87 14.57
N LEU A 148 50.63 21.55 14.34
CA LEU A 148 51.82 20.69 14.42
C LEU A 148 52.80 20.93 13.26
N ILE A 149 52.32 21.13 12.03
CA ILE A 149 53.19 21.42 10.89
C ILE A 149 53.94 22.75 11.07
N PHE A 150 53.27 23.80 11.57
CA PHE A 150 53.92 25.09 11.86
C PHE A 150 54.92 25.03 13.04
N ALA A 151 54.71 24.14 14.02
CA ALA A 151 55.67 23.92 15.10
C ALA A 151 56.93 23.19 14.61
N PHE A 152 56.80 22.23 13.69
CA PHE A 152 57.95 21.50 13.14
C PHE A 152 58.80 22.34 12.18
N THR A 153 58.20 23.24 11.37
CA THR A 153 58.97 24.12 10.48
C THR A 153 59.72 25.23 11.22
N ASN A 154 59.30 25.60 12.43
CA ASN A 154 60.01 26.60 13.26
C ASN A 154 61.14 25.99 14.11
N ILE A 155 61.13 24.68 14.36
CA ILE A 155 62.20 24.00 15.10
C ILE A 155 63.41 23.72 14.20
N THR A 156 63.21 23.49 12.90
CA THR A 156 64.31 23.21 11.96
C THR A 156 65.01 24.46 11.40
N HIS A 157 64.44 25.66 11.56
CA HIS A 157 65.07 26.91 11.09
C HIS A 157 65.89 27.66 12.15
N ARG A 158 66.06 27.12 13.37
CA ARG A 158 66.79 27.79 14.47
C ARG A 158 68.10 27.15 14.92
N SER A 159 68.67 26.16 14.22
CA SER A 159 69.95 25.56 14.64
C SER A 159 70.95 25.21 13.53
N ILE A 160 71.01 25.99 12.45
CA ILE A 160 72.19 25.96 11.56
C ILE A 160 72.59 27.40 11.26
N ALA A 161 73.20 28.06 12.24
CA ALA A 161 74.11 29.17 11.99
C ALA A 161 75.51 28.57 11.74
N PRO A 162 76.18 28.89 10.62
CA PRO A 162 77.53 28.44 10.36
C PRO A 162 78.50 29.45 10.98
N ASP A 163 79.28 29.06 12.00
CA ASP A 163 80.37 29.91 12.46
C ASP A 163 81.69 29.13 12.62
N SER A 164 82.61 29.53 11.74
CA SER A 164 84.07 29.63 11.94
C SER A 164 84.88 28.36 12.23
N ILE A 165 85.53 27.81 11.18
CA ILE A 165 86.97 27.47 11.23
C ILE A 165 87.62 27.84 9.88
N GLN A 166 88.05 29.09 9.75
CA GLN A 166 89.20 29.45 8.92
C GLN A 166 90.44 29.47 9.82
N LYS A 167 91.39 28.54 9.61
CA LYS A 167 92.81 28.86 9.34
C LYS A 167 93.72 27.62 9.36
N ARG A 168 94.70 27.69 8.46
CA ARG A 168 95.83 26.80 8.13
C ARG A 168 95.38 25.69 7.18
N ILE A 169 95.90 25.64 5.95
CA ILE A 169 97.33 25.54 5.64
C ILE A 169 97.67 26.38 4.40
N GLY A 170 98.55 27.35 4.60
CA GLY A 170 99.62 27.63 3.64
C GLY A 170 100.89 26.98 4.20
N ALA A 171 101.36 25.95 3.53
CA ALA A 171 102.74 25.45 3.57
C ALA A 171 102.95 24.52 2.37
N LEU A 172 103.60 25.09 1.35
CA LEU A 172 104.70 24.50 0.58
C LEU A 172 104.44 23.22 -0.26
N TYR A 173 104.24 23.44 -1.55
CA TYR A 173 104.96 22.82 -2.69
C TYR A 173 105.16 23.99 -3.67
N GLN A 174 106.32 24.40 -4.21
CA GLN A 174 107.56 23.71 -4.63
C GLN A 174 107.33 22.34 -5.22
#